data_AF-A0A2V6ZRU0-F1
#
_entry.id   AF-A0A2V6ZRU0-F1
#
_cell.length_a   1.000
_cell.length_b   1.000
_cell.length_c   1.000
_cell.angle_alpha   90.00
_cell.angle_beta   90.00
_cell.angle_gamma   90.00
#
_symmetry.space_group_name_H-M   'P 1'
#
loop_
_entity.id
_entity.type
_entity.pdbx_description
1 polymer ?
#
loop_
_entity_poly.entity_id
_entity_poly.type
_entity_poly.pdbx_seq_one_letter_code
_entity_poly.pdbx_strand_id
1 'polypeptide(L)'
;MQIVDRRGSLVTVLRPTATGSLESAWVRIPDGSWVGIEPRATREAPWGWSDRLWHAAEPPVNGWHGTRLTLFEALDWARIDRIPVLGEPARLPPGGGTAVLNFIAARATEQGAGPLTYRGPYPTEQLFLALLESFRYEPDVPDPLARFVSGGLAWRPEPSEHLFVGDDLYVQLRGRIEKVVWRRITYYRPDWQRVVRHTPRRIVDASDGVRCGLWALGRRLEDALLLRPDGDLARILLDEPVPAASRPLPDALWVGVAAAVAARSAEPLAPFVESVARTVSPEWGPVARDLVQIGRGRVRIADRLRDALVAGLASAATVGDRAALGLAVIAEMAALVGDALRARAQAEIVRLARTERAPTLEDPSAAGGRGGAERARDIAAAVDALLEDAAG
;
A
#
# COMPACT_ATOMS: atom_id res chain seq x y z
N MET A 1 -17.42 18.21 -18.77
CA MET A 1 -17.28 16.89 -19.41
C MET A 1 -17.37 15.81 -18.36
N GLN A 2 -18.10 14.74 -18.65
CA GLN A 2 -18.23 13.56 -17.79
C GLN A 2 -17.60 12.38 -18.53
N ILE A 3 -16.77 11.61 -17.83
CA ILE A 3 -16.17 10.37 -18.34
C ILE A 3 -16.75 9.23 -17.54
N VAL A 4 -17.28 8.24 -18.26
CA VAL A 4 -17.86 7.03 -17.69
C VAL A 4 -16.98 5.83 -18.02
N ASP A 5 -16.99 4.82 -17.17
CA ASP A 5 -16.44 3.51 -17.52
C ASP A 5 -17.33 2.80 -18.55
N ARG A 6 -16.88 1.65 -19.06
CA ARG A 6 -17.63 0.87 -20.05
C ARG A 6 -18.99 0.35 -19.54
N ARG A 7 -19.26 0.42 -18.23
CA ARG A 7 -20.54 0.05 -17.60
C ARG A 7 -21.45 1.26 -17.40
N GLY A 8 -21.01 2.45 -17.80
CA GLY A 8 -21.75 3.70 -17.64
C GLY A 8 -21.59 4.34 -16.25
N SER A 9 -20.72 3.80 -15.38
CA SER A 9 -20.45 4.42 -14.07
C SER A 9 -19.58 5.66 -14.26
N LEU A 10 -19.95 6.77 -13.63
CA LEU A 10 -19.15 7.99 -13.67
C LEU A 10 -17.79 7.77 -12.98
N VAL A 11 -16.70 8.08 -13.66
CA VAL A 11 -15.31 7.94 -13.17
C VAL A 11 -14.63 9.29 -13.00
N THR A 12 -14.87 10.22 -13.92
CA THR A 12 -14.26 11.56 -13.89
C THR A 12 -15.28 12.62 -14.27
N VAL A 13 -15.29 13.74 -13.54
CA VAL A 13 -15.98 14.97 -13.91
C VAL A 13 -14.94 16.05 -14.08
N LEU A 14 -14.82 16.66 -15.26
CA LEU A 14 -13.87 17.74 -15.48
C LEU A 14 -14.47 18.94 -16.20
N ARG A 15 -14.02 20.13 -15.83
CA ARG A 15 -14.37 21.40 -16.44
C ARG A 15 -13.10 22.02 -17.01
N PRO A 16 -12.99 22.13 -18.34
CA PRO A 16 -11.90 22.85 -18.94
C PRO A 16 -12.17 24.37 -18.91
N THR A 17 -11.12 25.17 -18.88
CA THR A 17 -11.21 26.60 -19.17
C THR A 17 -11.46 26.82 -20.67
N ALA A 18 -11.83 28.05 -21.06
CA ALA A 18 -11.94 28.43 -22.47
C ALA A 18 -10.63 28.25 -23.27
N THR A 19 -9.48 28.28 -22.59
CA THR A 19 -8.15 28.06 -23.18
C THR A 19 -7.73 26.58 -23.22
N GLY A 20 -8.60 25.66 -22.83
CA GLY A 20 -8.31 24.22 -22.81
C GLY A 20 -7.47 23.75 -21.61
N SER A 21 -7.18 24.63 -20.64
CA SER A 21 -6.58 24.25 -19.36
C SER A 21 -7.65 23.65 -18.43
N LEU A 22 -7.27 23.27 -17.21
CA LEU A 22 -8.20 22.71 -16.23
C LEU A 22 -8.75 23.82 -15.32
N GLU A 23 -10.08 23.89 -15.19
CA GLU A 23 -10.76 24.70 -14.17
C GLU A 23 -11.02 23.85 -12.92
N SER A 24 -11.50 22.61 -13.11
CA SER A 24 -11.68 21.64 -12.04
C SER A 24 -11.69 20.22 -12.58
N ALA A 25 -11.21 19.26 -11.79
CA ALA A 25 -11.45 17.83 -12.01
C ALA A 25 -11.87 17.15 -10.72
N TRP A 26 -12.70 16.12 -10.84
CA TRP A 26 -13.07 15.19 -9.77
C TRP A 26 -12.89 13.78 -10.30
N VAL A 27 -12.14 12.97 -9.57
CA VAL A 27 -11.86 11.58 -9.93
C VAL A 27 -12.41 10.65 -8.85
N ARG A 28 -13.15 9.63 -9.26
CA ARG A 28 -13.72 8.64 -8.35
C ARG A 28 -12.62 7.70 -7.85
N ILE A 29 -12.67 7.36 -6.57
CA ILE A 29 -11.69 6.48 -5.91
C ILE A 29 -12.36 5.16 -5.47
N PRO A 30 -11.59 4.12 -5.11
CA PRO A 30 -12.13 2.77 -4.93
C PRO A 30 -13.21 2.60 -3.85
N ASP A 31 -13.29 3.50 -2.87
CA ASP A 31 -14.36 3.46 -1.86
C ASP A 31 -15.67 4.13 -2.32
N GLY A 32 -15.73 4.54 -3.60
CA GLY A 32 -16.88 5.17 -4.23
C GLY A 32 -16.90 6.70 -4.10
N SER A 33 -16.10 7.28 -3.21
CA SER A 33 -15.99 8.72 -3.02
C SER A 33 -15.10 9.39 -4.08
N TRP A 34 -14.87 10.70 -3.96
CA TRP A 34 -14.24 11.51 -5.00
C TRP A 34 -13.08 12.34 -4.47
N VAL A 35 -12.03 12.44 -5.27
CA VAL A 35 -10.92 13.37 -5.06
C VAL A 35 -11.00 14.49 -6.08
N GLY A 36 -11.13 15.73 -5.60
CA GLY A 36 -11.18 16.94 -6.42
C GLY A 36 -9.80 17.57 -6.58
N ILE A 37 -9.52 18.15 -7.75
CA ILE A 37 -8.28 18.87 -8.08
C ILE A 37 -8.65 20.31 -8.42
N GLU A 38 -8.29 21.24 -7.54
CA GLU A 38 -8.42 22.71 -7.70
C GLU A 38 -7.09 23.29 -8.19
N PRO A 39 -6.97 23.67 -9.48
CA PRO A 39 -5.73 24.19 -10.03
C PRO A 39 -5.35 25.57 -9.46
N ARG A 40 -4.06 25.78 -9.19
CA ARG A 40 -3.49 27.04 -8.70
C ARG A 40 -4.25 27.65 -7.51
N ALA A 41 -4.69 26.80 -6.59
CA ALA A 41 -5.53 27.14 -5.45
C ALA A 41 -4.86 28.08 -4.43
N THR A 42 -3.53 28.02 -4.31
CA THR A 42 -2.75 28.80 -3.34
C THR A 42 -1.28 28.92 -3.76
N ARG A 43 -0.51 29.75 -3.05
CA ARG A 43 0.95 29.78 -3.11
C ARG A 43 1.52 29.30 -1.79
N GLU A 44 2.33 28.25 -1.81
CA GLU A 44 2.95 27.65 -0.63
C GLU A 44 4.41 27.35 -0.90
N ALA A 45 5.26 27.54 0.10
CA ALA A 45 6.64 27.09 0.02
C ALA A 45 6.68 25.54 0.10
N PRO A 46 7.60 24.86 -0.61
CA PRO A 46 8.67 25.42 -1.45
C PRO A 46 8.31 25.62 -2.94
N TRP A 47 7.08 25.30 -3.37
CA TRP A 47 6.74 25.19 -4.79
C TRP A 47 6.18 26.47 -5.43
N GLY A 48 5.78 27.45 -4.62
CA GLY A 48 5.00 28.58 -5.11
C GLY A 48 3.57 28.15 -5.42
N TRP A 49 3.07 28.41 -6.62
CA TRP A 49 1.69 28.01 -7.00
C TRP A 49 1.49 26.51 -6.81
N SER A 50 0.38 26.15 -6.16
CA SER A 50 0.04 24.78 -5.80
C SER A 50 -1.40 24.46 -6.15
N ASP A 51 -1.61 23.25 -6.64
CA ASP A 51 -2.95 22.68 -6.85
C ASP A 51 -3.42 22.04 -5.55
N ARG A 52 -4.72 22.17 -5.24
CA ARG A 52 -5.31 21.62 -4.01
C ARG A 52 -6.14 20.39 -4.29
N LEU A 53 -5.95 19.39 -3.42
CA LEU A 53 -6.77 18.19 -3.38
C LEU A 53 -7.91 18.32 -2.36
N TRP A 54 -9.09 17.89 -2.79
CA TRP A 54 -10.33 17.86 -2.01
C TRP A 54 -10.85 16.43 -1.91
N HIS A 55 -11.61 16.12 -0.85
CA HIS A 55 -12.34 14.87 -0.70
C HIS A 55 -13.82 15.16 -0.50
N ALA A 56 -14.68 14.48 -1.27
CA ALA A 56 -16.12 14.61 -1.16
C ALA A 56 -16.80 13.27 -1.43
N ALA A 57 -18.02 13.09 -0.90
CA ALA A 57 -18.85 11.94 -1.23
C ALA A 57 -19.28 11.95 -2.70
N GLU A 58 -19.52 13.14 -3.26
CA GLU A 58 -19.92 13.37 -4.65
C GLU A 58 -19.26 14.66 -5.20
N PRO A 59 -19.05 14.78 -6.52
CA PRO A 59 -18.58 16.02 -7.12
C PRO A 59 -19.63 17.13 -6.97
N PRO A 60 -19.26 18.32 -6.45
CA PRO A 60 -20.19 19.43 -6.32
C PRO A 60 -20.65 19.96 -7.68
N VAL A 61 -21.91 20.40 -7.75
CA VAL A 61 -22.46 21.03 -8.95
C VAL A 61 -21.80 22.38 -9.22
N ASN A 62 -21.44 23.16 -8.19
CA ASN A 62 -20.74 24.44 -8.33
C ASN A 62 -19.73 24.65 -7.20
N GLY A 63 -18.61 25.30 -7.52
CA GLY A 63 -17.56 25.63 -6.56
C GLY A 63 -16.83 24.42 -5.97
N TRP A 64 -16.26 24.62 -4.79
CA TRP A 64 -15.50 23.61 -4.04
C TRP A 64 -16.21 23.29 -2.73
N HIS A 65 -16.51 22.00 -2.52
CA HIS A 65 -17.13 21.50 -1.29
C HIS A 65 -16.44 20.21 -0.84
N GLY A 66 -16.48 19.93 0.46
CA GLY A 66 -15.85 18.76 1.08
C GLY A 66 -14.60 19.09 1.89
N THR A 67 -13.84 18.06 2.24
CA THR A 67 -12.67 18.15 3.10
C THR A 67 -11.43 18.51 2.29
N ARG A 68 -10.71 19.55 2.69
CA ARG A 68 -9.40 19.87 2.12
C ARG A 68 -8.38 18.81 2.53
N LEU A 69 -7.74 18.19 1.55
CA LEU A 69 -6.76 17.12 1.78
C LEU A 69 -5.33 17.64 1.83
N THR A 70 -4.70 17.95 0.71
CA THR A 70 -3.29 18.34 0.66
C THR A 70 -3.06 19.18 -0.60
N LEU A 71 -1.83 19.66 -0.77
CA LEU A 71 -1.39 20.38 -1.95
C LEU A 71 -0.35 19.56 -2.72
N PHE A 72 -0.25 19.83 -4.01
CA PHE A 72 0.89 19.43 -4.84
C PHE A 72 1.33 20.57 -5.76
N GLU A 73 2.55 20.48 -6.26
CA GLU A 73 3.14 21.44 -7.20
C GLU A 73 2.20 21.70 -8.39
N ALA A 74 1.85 22.97 -8.65
CA ALA A 74 0.90 23.28 -9.72
C ALA A 74 1.39 22.81 -11.09
N LEU A 75 0.50 22.13 -11.81
CA LEU A 75 0.75 21.69 -13.18
C LEU A 75 0.25 22.72 -14.18
N ASP A 76 0.90 22.77 -15.34
CA ASP A 76 0.27 23.34 -16.52
C ASP A 76 -0.67 22.30 -17.12
N TRP A 77 -1.94 22.37 -16.76
CA TRP A 77 -2.94 21.40 -17.19
C TRP A 77 -3.22 21.41 -18.70
N ALA A 78 -2.81 22.45 -19.41
CA ALA A 78 -2.85 22.46 -20.88
C ALA A 78 -1.68 21.68 -21.50
N ARG A 79 -0.60 21.44 -20.75
CA ARG A 79 0.60 20.74 -21.19
C ARG A 79 1.35 20.11 -20.02
N ILE A 80 0.96 18.89 -19.66
CA ILE A 80 1.60 18.09 -18.61
C ILE A 80 3.02 17.73 -19.04
N ASP A 81 4.00 18.12 -18.24
CA ASP A 81 5.43 17.92 -18.51
C ASP A 81 6.19 17.19 -17.40
N ARG A 82 5.54 16.91 -16.27
CA ARG A 82 6.15 16.27 -15.09
C ARG A 82 5.13 15.61 -14.17
N ILE A 83 5.63 14.78 -13.28
CA ILE A 83 4.87 14.25 -12.14
C ILE A 83 5.05 15.23 -10.97
N PRO A 84 3.96 15.80 -10.40
CA PRO A 84 4.07 16.82 -9.37
C PRO A 84 4.52 16.25 -8.02
N VAL A 85 5.13 17.11 -7.21
CA VAL A 85 5.49 16.79 -5.82
C VAL A 85 4.27 17.00 -4.91
N LEU A 86 3.94 15.98 -4.11
CA LEU A 86 2.83 16.00 -3.15
C LEU A 86 3.34 16.30 -1.73
N GLY A 87 2.63 17.15 -0.99
CA GLY A 87 3.06 17.58 0.35
C GLY A 87 2.81 16.60 1.47
N GLU A 88 1.54 16.28 1.71
CA GLU A 88 1.12 15.40 2.80
C GLU A 88 0.42 14.15 2.24
N PRO A 89 1.17 13.18 1.65
CA PRO A 89 0.57 11.97 1.07
C PRO A 89 -0.35 11.21 2.02
N ALA A 90 -0.03 11.21 3.32
CA ALA A 90 -0.80 10.54 4.36
C ALA A 90 -2.20 11.12 4.59
N ARG A 91 -2.50 12.32 4.08
CA ARG A 91 -3.84 12.92 4.15
C ARG A 91 -4.78 12.40 3.05
N LEU A 92 -4.26 11.68 2.06
CA LEU A 92 -5.08 11.14 1.00
C LEU A 92 -5.86 9.90 1.48
N PRO A 93 -7.14 9.75 1.08
CA PRO A 93 -7.85 8.51 1.29
C PRO A 93 -7.19 7.36 0.50
N PRO A 94 -7.36 6.10 0.93
CA PRO A 94 -6.87 4.94 0.20
C PRO A 94 -7.26 4.96 -1.28
N GLY A 95 -6.28 4.82 -2.17
CA GLY A 95 -6.48 4.89 -3.62
C GLY A 95 -6.59 6.30 -4.22
N GLY A 96 -6.66 7.35 -3.39
CA GLY A 96 -6.75 8.74 -3.87
C GLY A 96 -5.52 9.18 -4.65
N GLY A 97 -4.32 8.88 -4.16
CA GLY A 97 -3.06 9.23 -4.85
C GLY A 97 -2.94 8.57 -6.22
N THR A 98 -3.24 7.26 -6.30
CA THR A 98 -3.20 6.49 -7.55
C THR A 98 -4.29 6.93 -8.53
N ALA A 99 -5.47 7.34 -8.05
CA ALA A 99 -6.51 7.91 -8.91
C ALA A 99 -6.09 9.24 -9.54
N VAL A 100 -5.46 10.13 -8.76
CA VAL A 100 -4.91 11.40 -9.26
C VAL A 100 -3.76 11.15 -10.25
N LEU A 101 -2.85 10.22 -9.94
CA LEU A 101 -1.77 9.84 -10.85
C LEU A 101 -2.29 9.25 -12.17
N ASN A 102 -3.33 8.42 -12.12
CA ASN A 102 -3.98 7.88 -13.32
C ASN A 102 -4.61 8.98 -14.17
N PHE A 103 -5.23 9.98 -13.53
CA PHE A 103 -5.77 11.15 -14.23
C PHE A 103 -4.68 11.98 -14.89
N ILE A 104 -3.57 12.25 -14.19
CA ILE A 104 -2.41 12.95 -14.77
C ILE A 104 -1.85 12.17 -15.96
N ALA A 105 -1.69 10.85 -15.82
CA ALA A 105 -1.22 9.98 -16.91
C ALA A 105 -2.17 10.03 -18.12
N ALA A 106 -3.49 9.94 -17.91
CA ALA A 106 -4.48 10.03 -18.97
C ALA A 106 -4.42 11.38 -19.71
N ARG A 107 -4.34 12.49 -18.97
CA ARG A 107 -4.20 13.82 -19.57
C ARG A 107 -2.88 13.97 -20.34
N ALA A 108 -1.79 13.44 -19.82
CA ALA A 108 -0.50 13.45 -20.51
C ALA A 108 -0.54 12.61 -21.80
N THR A 109 -1.17 11.43 -21.79
CA THR A 109 -1.38 10.60 -22.98
C THR A 109 -2.22 11.32 -24.03
N GLU A 110 -3.34 11.94 -23.64
CA GLU A 110 -4.21 12.71 -24.55
C GLU A 110 -3.48 13.90 -25.19
N GLN A 111 -2.50 14.47 -24.49
CA GLN A 111 -1.66 15.57 -24.97
C GLN A 111 -0.44 15.09 -25.79
N GLY A 112 -0.26 13.77 -25.96
CA GLY A 112 0.90 13.21 -26.65
C GLY A 112 2.23 13.45 -25.92
N ALA A 113 2.19 13.61 -24.59
CA ALA A 113 3.39 13.86 -23.80
C ALA A 113 4.35 12.65 -23.84
N GLY A 114 5.65 12.94 -23.87
CA GLY A 114 6.70 11.93 -23.71
C GLY A 114 6.84 11.45 -22.25
N PRO A 115 7.91 10.72 -21.94
CA PRO A 115 8.23 10.35 -20.56
C PRO A 115 8.34 11.57 -19.65
N LEU A 116 7.64 11.51 -18.52
CA LEU A 116 7.62 12.55 -17.49
C LEU A 116 8.74 12.31 -16.47
N THR A 117 9.17 13.38 -15.81
CA THR A 117 10.14 13.28 -14.71
C THR A 117 9.47 13.53 -13.36
N TYR A 118 9.91 12.81 -12.32
CA TYR A 118 9.63 13.15 -10.93
C TYR A 118 10.87 13.82 -10.34
N ARG A 119 10.72 15.05 -9.84
CA ARG A 119 11.84 15.85 -9.28
C ARG A 119 11.64 16.18 -7.81
N GLY A 120 10.74 15.47 -7.14
CA GLY A 120 10.46 15.70 -5.74
C GLY A 120 11.58 15.18 -4.83
N PRO A 121 11.72 15.74 -3.63
CA PRO A 121 12.80 15.40 -2.70
C PRO A 121 12.64 14.02 -2.04
N TYR A 122 11.51 13.31 -2.26
CA TYR A 122 11.16 12.09 -1.53
C TYR A 122 10.81 10.92 -2.48
N PRO A 123 11.79 10.36 -3.22
CA PRO A 123 11.58 9.18 -4.05
C PRO A 123 11.51 7.91 -3.19
N THR A 124 10.35 7.66 -2.57
CA THR A 124 10.14 6.50 -1.69
C THR A 124 9.70 5.25 -2.46
N GLU A 125 9.89 4.06 -1.86
CA GLU A 125 9.35 2.80 -2.40
C GLU A 125 7.83 2.88 -2.59
N GLN A 126 7.10 3.49 -1.65
CA GLN A 126 5.65 3.64 -1.77
C GLN A 126 5.26 4.50 -2.98
N LEU A 127 5.98 5.59 -3.24
CA LEU A 127 5.76 6.41 -4.43
C LEU A 127 6.13 5.64 -5.71
N PHE A 128 7.25 4.92 -5.71
CA PHE A 128 7.65 4.06 -6.82
C PHE A 128 6.54 3.08 -7.19
N LEU A 129 6.01 2.34 -6.21
CA LEU A 129 4.92 1.39 -6.40
C LEU A 129 3.62 2.07 -6.88
N ALA A 130 3.31 3.27 -6.36
CA ALA A 130 2.14 4.03 -6.81
C ALA A 130 2.28 4.52 -8.27
N LEU A 131 3.49 4.88 -8.70
CA LEU A 131 3.76 5.30 -10.08
C LEU A 131 3.61 4.12 -11.05
N LEU A 132 4.02 2.91 -10.67
CA LEU A 132 3.80 1.72 -11.50
C LEU A 132 2.31 1.53 -11.87
N GLU A 133 1.38 1.97 -11.00
CA GLU A 133 -0.06 1.87 -11.25
C GLU A 133 -0.54 2.65 -12.48
N SER A 134 0.17 3.71 -12.90
CA SER A 134 -0.28 4.62 -13.97
C SER A 134 0.81 5.01 -14.97
N PHE A 135 2.03 4.57 -14.76
CA PHE A 135 3.19 4.91 -15.57
C PHE A 135 4.09 3.69 -15.77
N ARG A 136 4.78 3.66 -16.90
CA ARG A 136 5.87 2.73 -17.18
C ARG A 136 7.21 3.41 -16.95
N TYR A 137 8.09 2.77 -16.18
CA TYR A 137 9.43 3.33 -15.98
C TYR A 137 10.34 3.08 -17.17
N GLU A 138 11.25 4.01 -17.43
CA GLU A 138 12.27 3.93 -18.47
C GLU A 138 13.62 4.49 -17.94
N PRO A 139 14.77 3.88 -18.30
CA PRO A 139 14.92 2.63 -19.07
C PRO A 139 14.62 1.37 -18.25
N ASP A 140 14.47 0.22 -18.93
CA ASP A 140 14.41 -1.08 -18.25
C ASP A 140 15.78 -1.39 -17.61
N VAL A 141 15.79 -1.60 -16.29
CA VAL A 141 17.00 -1.80 -15.48
C VAL A 141 16.78 -2.91 -14.46
N PRO A 142 17.85 -3.60 -14.01
CA PRO A 142 17.71 -4.71 -13.05
C PRO A 142 17.15 -4.29 -11.68
N ASP A 143 17.53 -3.11 -11.19
CA ASP A 143 17.04 -2.55 -9.92
C ASP A 143 16.38 -1.17 -10.16
N PRO A 144 15.10 -1.17 -10.57
CA PRO A 144 14.39 0.07 -10.86
C PRO A 144 14.11 0.89 -9.59
N LEU A 145 13.97 0.27 -8.43
CA LEU A 145 13.75 1.00 -7.19
C LEU A 145 14.99 1.82 -6.81
N ALA A 146 16.19 1.23 -6.80
CA ALA A 146 17.42 1.96 -6.54
C ALA A 146 17.66 3.06 -7.58
N ARG A 147 17.32 2.80 -8.85
CA ARG A 147 17.41 3.80 -9.92
C ARG A 147 16.42 4.95 -9.73
N PHE A 148 15.22 4.67 -9.23
CA PHE A 148 14.24 5.70 -8.88
C PHE A 148 14.70 6.58 -7.72
N VAL A 149 15.21 5.96 -6.65
CA VAL A 149 15.74 6.66 -5.46
C VAL A 149 16.87 7.61 -5.83
N SER A 150 17.70 7.24 -6.81
CA SER A 150 18.76 8.10 -7.35
C SER A 150 18.29 9.13 -8.40
N GLY A 151 16.99 9.26 -8.65
CA GLY A 151 16.42 10.21 -9.60
C GLY A 151 16.66 9.86 -11.08
N GLY A 152 17.02 8.61 -11.36
CA GLY A 152 17.52 8.18 -12.66
C GLY A 152 16.50 7.54 -13.59
N LEU A 153 15.20 7.62 -13.28
CA LEU A 153 14.10 7.10 -14.11
C LEU A 153 13.25 8.21 -14.70
N ALA A 154 12.78 7.98 -15.92
CA ALA A 154 11.65 8.68 -16.53
C ALA A 154 10.41 7.79 -16.51
N TRP A 155 9.24 8.40 -16.65
CA TRP A 155 7.94 7.75 -16.44
C TRP A 155 7.03 8.02 -17.63
N ARG A 156 6.90 7.03 -18.53
CA ARG A 156 5.97 7.11 -19.65
C ARG A 156 4.54 6.97 -19.15
N PRO A 157 3.63 7.90 -19.48
CA PRO A 157 2.21 7.77 -19.14
C PRO A 157 1.62 6.48 -19.72
N GLU A 158 1.01 5.67 -18.85
CA GLU A 158 0.36 4.41 -19.22
C GLU A 158 -0.86 4.18 -18.31
N PRO A 159 -1.90 5.02 -18.45
CA PRO A 159 -3.07 5.00 -17.57
C PRO A 159 -3.80 3.66 -17.68
N SER A 160 -4.41 3.25 -16.58
CA SER A 160 -5.31 2.10 -16.50
C SER A 160 -6.76 2.53 -16.70
N GLU A 161 -7.57 1.63 -17.26
CA GLU A 161 -9.02 1.72 -17.21
C GLU A 161 -9.48 1.36 -15.79
N HIS A 162 -10.39 2.17 -15.24
CA HIS A 162 -10.99 1.95 -13.93
C HIS A 162 -12.45 1.50 -14.12
N LEU A 163 -12.81 0.35 -13.54
CA LEU A 163 -14.18 -0.15 -13.52
C LEU A 163 -14.76 -0.12 -12.11
N PHE A 164 -16.00 0.35 -12.01
CA PHE A 164 -16.80 0.27 -10.79
C PHE A 164 -17.92 -0.75 -10.98
N VAL A 165 -17.80 -1.89 -10.29
CA VAL A 165 -18.64 -3.08 -10.42
C VAL A 165 -19.56 -3.15 -9.20
N GLY A 166 -20.74 -2.54 -9.29
CA GLY A 166 -21.62 -2.36 -8.13
C GLY A 166 -21.00 -1.43 -7.08
N ASP A 167 -21.43 -1.53 -5.83
CA ASP A 167 -21.08 -0.54 -4.79
C ASP A 167 -19.72 -0.81 -4.11
N ASP A 168 -19.23 -2.05 -4.14
CA ASP A 168 -18.13 -2.51 -3.28
C ASP A 168 -16.91 -3.02 -4.05
N LEU A 169 -16.95 -3.06 -5.38
CA LEU A 169 -15.88 -3.66 -6.21
C LEU A 169 -15.36 -2.66 -7.24
N TYR A 170 -14.06 -2.43 -7.18
CA TYR A 170 -13.29 -1.61 -8.10
C TYR A 170 -12.19 -2.45 -8.75
N VAL A 171 -12.00 -2.29 -10.06
CA VAL A 171 -11.01 -3.05 -10.84
C VAL A 171 -10.19 -2.09 -11.70
N GLN A 172 -8.86 -2.25 -11.68
CA GLN A 172 -7.96 -1.60 -12.64
C GLN A 172 -7.55 -2.58 -13.73
N LEU A 173 -7.69 -2.14 -14.98
CA LEU A 173 -7.34 -2.89 -16.17
C LEU A 173 -6.26 -2.18 -16.97
N ARG A 174 -5.24 -2.94 -17.39
CA ARG A 174 -4.24 -2.51 -18.35
C ARG A 174 -3.77 -3.71 -19.16
N GLY A 175 -4.57 -4.08 -20.17
CA GLY A 175 -4.44 -5.35 -20.92
C GLY A 175 -4.85 -6.60 -20.12
N ARG A 176 -4.71 -6.57 -18.79
CA ARG A 176 -5.19 -7.56 -17.82
C ARG A 176 -5.65 -6.86 -16.53
N ILE A 177 -6.27 -7.60 -15.63
CA ILE A 177 -6.63 -7.12 -14.28
C ILE A 177 -5.37 -6.94 -13.44
N GLU A 178 -4.98 -5.73 -13.10
CA GLU A 178 -3.74 -5.45 -12.33
C GLU A 178 -4.00 -5.24 -10.83
N LYS A 179 -5.16 -4.65 -10.50
CA LYS A 179 -5.57 -4.34 -9.12
C LYS A 179 -7.06 -4.54 -8.97
N VAL A 180 -7.46 -5.05 -7.81
CA VAL A 180 -8.86 -5.20 -7.41
C VAL A 180 -9.00 -4.64 -6.01
N VAL A 181 -10.00 -3.81 -5.78
CA VAL A 181 -10.40 -3.38 -4.43
C VAL A 181 -11.81 -3.88 -4.20
N TRP A 182 -11.98 -4.78 -3.23
CA TRP A 182 -13.27 -5.32 -2.86
C TRP A 182 -13.52 -5.09 -1.37
N ARG A 183 -14.60 -4.38 -1.03
CA ARG A 183 -14.94 -4.03 0.37
C ARG A 183 -13.74 -3.48 1.13
N ARG A 184 -13.01 -2.55 0.50
CA ARG A 184 -11.79 -1.88 0.99
C ARG A 184 -10.55 -2.77 1.14
N ILE A 185 -10.61 -4.03 0.69
CA ILE A 185 -9.46 -4.93 0.63
C ILE A 185 -8.85 -4.87 -0.77
N THR A 186 -7.59 -4.45 -0.85
CA THR A 186 -6.86 -4.38 -2.11
C THR A 186 -6.09 -5.67 -2.39
N TYR A 187 -6.32 -6.24 -3.56
CA TYR A 187 -5.56 -7.32 -4.16
C TYR A 187 -4.72 -6.76 -5.32
N TYR A 188 -3.50 -7.27 -5.44
CA TYR A 188 -2.55 -6.89 -6.49
C TYR A 188 -2.04 -8.11 -7.21
N ARG A 189 -1.66 -7.97 -8.49
CA ARG A 189 -0.79 -8.96 -9.10
C ARG A 189 0.56 -9.01 -8.38
N PRO A 190 1.16 -10.20 -8.23
CA PRO A 190 2.47 -10.34 -7.58
C PRO A 190 3.59 -9.77 -8.46
N ASP A 191 3.40 -9.71 -9.77
CA ASP A 191 4.28 -9.08 -10.73
C ASP A 191 3.63 -7.83 -11.34
N TRP A 192 4.36 -6.72 -11.32
CA TRP A 192 3.93 -5.49 -11.98
C TRP A 192 5.11 -4.89 -12.74
N GLN A 193 5.06 -4.85 -14.07
CA GLN A 193 6.22 -4.47 -14.91
C GLN A 193 7.49 -5.25 -14.52
N ARG A 194 7.36 -6.56 -14.26
CA ARG A 194 8.42 -7.47 -13.78
C ARG A 194 8.96 -7.17 -12.37
N VAL A 195 8.49 -6.12 -11.70
CA VAL A 195 8.75 -5.88 -10.28
C VAL A 195 7.91 -6.85 -9.48
N VAL A 196 8.59 -7.72 -8.71
CA VAL A 196 7.91 -8.67 -7.83
C VAL A 196 7.60 -7.98 -6.51
N ARG A 197 6.31 -7.97 -6.15
CA ARG A 197 5.82 -7.43 -4.88
C ARG A 197 5.47 -8.58 -3.94
N HIS A 198 6.02 -8.52 -2.73
CA HIS A 198 5.46 -9.31 -1.64
C HIS A 198 4.11 -8.72 -1.24
N THR A 199 3.03 -9.48 -1.48
CA THR A 199 1.68 -9.14 -1.05
C THR A 199 0.94 -10.41 -0.63
N PRO A 200 0.30 -10.39 0.56
CA PRO A 200 -0.53 -11.51 1.02
C PRO A 200 -1.84 -11.60 0.25
N ARG A 201 -2.27 -10.52 -0.42
CA ARG A 201 -3.51 -10.44 -1.19
C ARG A 201 -3.17 -10.40 -2.67
N ARG A 202 -3.41 -11.51 -3.38
CA ARG A 202 -2.92 -11.72 -4.74
C ARG A 202 -4.04 -11.86 -5.75
N ILE A 203 -3.75 -11.39 -6.96
CA ILE A 203 -4.49 -11.68 -8.18
C ILE A 203 -3.71 -12.73 -8.96
N VAL A 204 -4.38 -13.81 -9.37
CA VAL A 204 -3.80 -14.92 -10.12
C VAL A 204 -4.75 -15.38 -11.23
N ASP A 205 -4.20 -15.69 -12.40
CA ASP A 205 -4.97 -16.29 -13.48
C ASP A 205 -5.27 -17.76 -13.18
N ALA A 206 -6.47 -18.20 -13.52
CA ALA A 206 -6.95 -19.56 -13.41
C ALA A 206 -7.63 -19.98 -14.72
N SER A 207 -7.86 -21.28 -14.90
CA SER A 207 -8.54 -21.79 -16.11
C SER A 207 -9.98 -21.28 -16.25
N ASP A 208 -10.62 -20.92 -15.14
CA ASP A 208 -12.01 -20.46 -15.05
C ASP A 208 -12.17 -18.94 -14.92
N GLY A 209 -11.07 -18.18 -14.97
CA GLY A 209 -11.08 -16.72 -14.86
C GLY A 209 -9.89 -16.17 -14.09
N VAL A 210 -10.09 -15.08 -13.36
CA VAL A 210 -9.06 -14.42 -12.55
C VAL A 210 -9.48 -14.48 -11.09
N ARG A 211 -8.62 -15.02 -10.23
CA ARG A 211 -8.90 -15.20 -8.80
C ARG A 211 -8.21 -14.14 -7.97
N CYS A 212 -8.95 -13.59 -7.00
CA CYS A 212 -8.38 -12.79 -5.92
C CYS A 212 -8.36 -13.66 -4.67
N GLY A 213 -7.22 -13.79 -3.98
CA GLY A 213 -7.09 -14.69 -2.84
C GLY A 213 -5.99 -14.29 -1.87
N LEU A 214 -5.99 -14.94 -0.70
CA LEU A 214 -4.92 -14.81 0.28
C LEU A 214 -3.84 -15.85 0.06
N TRP A 215 -2.60 -15.41 0.27
CA TRP A 215 -1.39 -16.19 0.13
C TRP A 215 -0.47 -15.91 1.31
N ALA A 216 0.19 -16.96 1.78
CA ALA A 216 1.32 -16.85 2.70
C ALA A 216 2.26 -18.02 2.43
N LEU A 217 3.56 -17.83 2.71
CA LEU A 217 4.55 -18.91 2.60
C LEU A 217 4.60 -19.54 1.19
N GLY A 218 4.34 -18.72 0.17
CA GLY A 218 4.26 -19.16 -1.23
C GLY A 218 3.07 -20.05 -1.58
N ARG A 219 2.10 -20.24 -0.67
CA ARG A 219 0.93 -21.10 -0.85
C ARG A 219 -0.36 -20.27 -0.87
N ARG A 220 -1.34 -20.74 -1.64
CA ARG A 220 -2.69 -20.20 -1.64
C ARG A 220 -3.43 -20.69 -0.39
N LEU A 221 -3.98 -19.76 0.39
CA LEU A 221 -4.71 -20.06 1.62
C LEU A 221 -6.23 -20.06 1.40
N GLU A 222 -6.75 -19.05 0.68
CA GLU A 222 -8.18 -18.91 0.38
C GLU A 222 -8.37 -18.11 -0.92
N ASP A 223 -9.47 -18.36 -1.62
CA ASP A 223 -9.92 -17.54 -2.74
C ASP A 223 -11.15 -16.72 -2.32
N ALA A 224 -11.10 -15.41 -2.56
CA ALA A 224 -12.13 -14.44 -2.23
C ALA A 224 -13.11 -14.21 -3.37
N LEU A 225 -12.58 -14.02 -4.58
CA LEU A 225 -13.37 -13.64 -5.75
C LEU A 225 -12.92 -14.42 -6.97
N LEU A 226 -13.88 -14.72 -7.84
CA LEU A 226 -13.65 -15.08 -9.23
C LEU A 226 -14.17 -13.95 -10.11
N LEU A 227 -13.27 -13.38 -10.92
CA LEU A 227 -13.56 -12.37 -11.93
C LEU A 227 -13.44 -12.98 -13.32
N ARG A 228 -14.21 -12.45 -14.27
CA ARG A 228 -13.97 -12.66 -15.70
C ARG A 228 -12.71 -11.90 -16.13
N PRO A 229 -12.03 -12.29 -17.21
CA PRO A 229 -10.82 -11.59 -17.69
C PRO A 229 -11.05 -10.11 -17.98
N ASP A 230 -12.27 -9.74 -18.33
CA ASP A 230 -12.67 -8.36 -18.57
C ASP A 230 -12.78 -7.54 -17.27
N GLY A 231 -12.78 -8.13 -16.08
CA GLY A 231 -12.94 -7.44 -14.79
C GLY A 231 -14.32 -7.53 -14.16
N ASP A 232 -15.32 -8.14 -14.82
CA ASP A 232 -16.63 -8.35 -14.21
C ASP A 232 -16.60 -9.43 -13.14
N LEU A 233 -17.42 -9.26 -12.09
CA LEU A 233 -17.58 -10.25 -11.04
C LEU A 233 -18.31 -11.48 -11.57
N ALA A 234 -17.64 -12.65 -11.53
CA ALA A 234 -18.26 -13.92 -11.86
C ALA A 234 -18.87 -14.59 -10.62
N ARG A 235 -18.13 -14.59 -9.49
CA ARG A 235 -18.58 -15.23 -8.24
C ARG A 235 -17.82 -14.69 -7.03
N ILE A 236 -18.51 -14.56 -5.90
CA ILE A 236 -17.88 -14.41 -4.58
C ILE A 236 -17.63 -15.81 -4.03
N LEU A 237 -16.39 -16.11 -3.66
CA LEU A 237 -15.94 -17.45 -3.24
C LEU A 237 -15.79 -17.59 -1.73
N LEU A 238 -15.62 -16.48 -1.00
CA LEU A 238 -15.50 -16.49 0.45
C LEU A 238 -16.86 -16.58 1.14
N ASP A 239 -16.92 -17.46 2.13
CA ASP A 239 -17.97 -17.46 3.15
C ASP A 239 -17.62 -16.48 4.29
N GLU A 240 -18.64 -16.07 5.05
CA GLU A 240 -18.43 -15.23 6.24
C GLU A 240 -17.73 -16.08 7.31
N PRO A 241 -16.60 -15.64 7.89
CA PRO A 241 -15.87 -16.42 8.87
C PRO A 241 -16.71 -16.66 10.13
N VAL A 242 -16.70 -17.88 10.65
CA VAL A 242 -17.33 -18.21 11.92
C VAL A 242 -16.56 -17.50 13.05
N PRO A 243 -17.24 -16.76 13.95
CA PRO A 243 -16.59 -16.18 15.11
C PRO A 243 -15.92 -17.26 15.96
N ALA A 244 -14.64 -17.10 16.23
CA ALA A 244 -13.83 -17.97 17.06
C ALA A 244 -13.08 -17.14 18.11
N ALA A 245 -12.78 -17.77 19.25
CA ALA A 245 -12.04 -17.12 20.33
C ALA A 245 -10.60 -16.82 19.89
N SER A 246 -10.09 -15.65 20.26
CA SER A 246 -8.69 -15.30 20.06
C SER A 246 -7.82 -15.83 21.21
N ARG A 247 -6.56 -16.15 20.93
CA ARG A 247 -5.57 -16.60 21.92
C ARG A 247 -4.31 -15.73 21.85
N PRO A 248 -3.69 -15.36 22.97
CA PRO A 248 -2.47 -14.54 22.96
C PRO A 248 -1.35 -15.18 22.12
N LEU A 249 -0.54 -14.35 21.46
CA LEU A 249 0.74 -14.81 20.90
C LEU A 249 1.75 -15.00 22.03
N PRO A 250 2.65 -16.00 21.94
CA PRO A 250 3.82 -16.07 22.82
C PRO A 250 4.64 -14.76 22.76
N ASP A 251 5.08 -14.25 23.90
CA ASP A 251 5.82 -12.98 23.97
C ASP A 251 7.10 -13.02 23.13
N ALA A 252 7.85 -14.13 23.21
CA ALA A 252 9.07 -14.32 22.42
C ALA A 252 8.82 -14.23 20.92
N LEU A 253 7.69 -14.77 20.43
CA LEU A 253 7.29 -14.69 19.04
C LEU A 253 7.09 -13.22 18.62
N TRP A 254 6.33 -12.45 19.39
CA TRP A 254 6.07 -11.05 19.06
C TRP A 254 7.33 -10.17 19.12
N VAL A 255 8.20 -10.41 20.10
CA VAL A 255 9.50 -9.73 20.21
C VAL A 255 10.34 -9.96 18.96
N GLY A 256 10.42 -11.20 18.44
CA GLY A 256 11.16 -11.48 17.20
C GLY A 256 10.50 -10.88 15.96
N VAL A 257 9.17 -10.84 15.87
CA VAL A 257 8.47 -10.12 14.79
C VAL A 257 8.82 -8.63 14.81
N ALA A 258 8.78 -7.99 15.98
CA ALA A 258 9.17 -6.59 16.14
C ALA A 258 10.65 -6.37 15.78
N ALA A 259 11.54 -7.27 16.19
CA ALA A 259 12.96 -7.24 15.84
C ALA A 259 13.20 -7.36 14.33
N ALA A 260 12.43 -8.21 13.63
CA ALA A 260 12.48 -8.34 12.17
C ALA A 260 11.99 -7.06 11.45
N VAL A 261 10.94 -6.40 11.96
CA VAL A 261 10.50 -5.10 11.42
C VAL A 261 11.55 -4.02 11.66
N ALA A 262 12.12 -3.96 12.86
CA ALA A 262 13.16 -3.01 13.23
C ALA A 262 14.42 -3.17 12.38
N ALA A 263 14.88 -4.41 12.17
CA ALA A 263 16.04 -4.73 11.33
C ALA A 263 15.86 -4.35 9.85
N ARG A 264 14.61 -4.31 9.36
CA ARG A 264 14.27 -3.90 7.99
C ARG A 264 13.90 -2.41 7.87
N SER A 265 13.92 -1.67 8.97
CA SER A 265 13.60 -0.24 8.99
C SER A 265 14.88 0.60 8.91
N ALA A 266 14.74 1.90 8.63
CA ALA A 266 15.86 2.82 8.76
C ALA A 266 16.40 2.77 10.21
N GLU A 267 17.72 2.78 10.38
CA GLU A 267 18.37 2.60 11.68
C GLU A 267 17.81 3.55 12.77
N PRO A 268 17.57 4.85 12.52
CA PRO A 268 17.02 5.74 13.54
C PRO A 268 15.57 5.41 13.96
N LEU A 269 14.83 4.68 13.12
CA LEU A 269 13.43 4.31 13.39
C LEU A 269 13.32 3.02 14.21
N ALA A 270 14.36 2.17 14.21
CA ALA A 270 14.33 0.84 14.81
C ALA A 270 13.96 0.83 16.30
N PRO A 271 14.54 1.68 17.19
CA PRO A 271 14.17 1.70 18.60
C PRO A 271 12.69 2.10 18.84
N PHE A 272 12.16 2.99 18.01
CA PHE A 272 10.76 3.43 18.08
C PHE A 272 9.80 2.32 17.62
N VAL A 273 10.17 1.54 16.59
CA VAL A 273 9.39 0.36 16.18
C VAL A 273 9.29 -0.64 17.33
N GLU A 274 10.41 -0.95 17.99
CA GLU A 274 10.44 -1.86 19.14
C GLU A 274 9.63 -1.32 20.33
N SER A 275 9.70 0.00 20.58
CA SER A 275 8.90 0.67 21.62
C SER A 275 7.40 0.56 21.36
N VAL A 276 6.96 0.91 20.16
CA VAL A 276 5.56 0.81 19.74
C VAL A 276 5.08 -0.64 19.82
N ALA A 277 5.89 -1.62 19.41
CA ALA A 277 5.51 -3.02 19.46
C ALA A 277 5.19 -3.51 20.89
N ARG A 278 5.84 -2.95 21.93
CA ARG A 278 5.52 -3.26 23.34
C ARG A 278 4.18 -2.69 23.81
N THR A 279 3.60 -1.74 23.08
CA THR A 279 2.31 -1.12 23.44
C THR A 279 1.09 -1.86 22.89
N VAL A 280 1.30 -2.91 22.09
CA VAL A 280 0.22 -3.68 21.48
C VAL A 280 0.14 -5.08 22.06
N SER A 281 -1.08 -5.60 22.19
CA SER A 281 -1.33 -6.99 22.56
C SER A 281 -1.55 -7.84 21.31
N PRO A 282 -0.60 -8.73 20.97
CA PRO A 282 -0.71 -9.61 19.81
C PRO A 282 -1.55 -10.86 20.15
N GLU A 283 -2.43 -11.27 19.24
CA GLU A 283 -3.27 -12.47 19.38
C GLU A 283 -3.42 -13.24 18.06
N TRP A 284 -3.55 -14.55 18.15
CA TRP A 284 -4.04 -15.42 17.09
C TRP A 284 -5.56 -15.39 17.13
N GLY A 285 -6.21 -15.43 15.98
CA GLY A 285 -7.65 -15.53 15.92
C GLY A 285 -8.23 -15.39 14.52
N PRO A 286 -9.57 -15.37 14.40
CA PRO A 286 -10.23 -15.18 13.12
C PRO A 286 -10.01 -13.75 12.61
N VAL A 287 -9.56 -13.63 11.36
CA VAL A 287 -9.48 -12.37 10.63
C VAL A 287 -10.26 -12.51 9.34
N ALA A 288 -11.26 -11.65 9.14
CA ALA A 288 -12.09 -11.68 7.95
C ALA A 288 -11.32 -11.16 6.73
N ARG A 289 -11.23 -11.99 5.68
CA ARG A 289 -10.76 -11.62 4.33
C ARG A 289 -9.32 -11.09 4.26
N ASP A 290 -8.53 -11.30 5.32
CA ASP A 290 -7.16 -10.81 5.43
C ASP A 290 -6.35 -11.64 6.44
N LEU A 291 -5.02 -11.46 6.49
CA LEU A 291 -4.14 -12.17 7.43
C LEU A 291 -3.85 -11.41 8.71
N VAL A 292 -4.20 -10.12 8.79
CA VAL A 292 -3.97 -9.29 9.97
C VAL A 292 -5.11 -8.31 10.20
N GLN A 293 -5.47 -8.08 11.45
CA GLN A 293 -6.34 -7.00 11.86
C GLN A 293 -5.60 -6.14 12.89
N ILE A 294 -5.40 -4.86 12.58
CA ILE A 294 -4.63 -3.93 13.42
C ILE A 294 -5.58 -2.91 14.05
N GLY A 295 -5.82 -3.04 15.35
CA GLY A 295 -6.55 -2.07 16.17
C GLY A 295 -5.62 -1.13 16.94
N ARG A 296 -6.17 -0.21 17.75
CA ARG A 296 -5.38 0.78 18.49
C ARG A 296 -4.34 0.15 19.44
N GLY A 297 -4.73 -0.86 20.21
CA GLY A 297 -3.84 -1.58 21.13
C GLY A 297 -3.80 -3.09 20.93
N ARG A 298 -4.40 -3.61 19.86
CA ARG A 298 -4.46 -5.05 19.56
C ARG A 298 -4.03 -5.32 18.14
N VAL A 299 -3.27 -6.38 17.95
CA VAL A 299 -2.89 -6.91 16.63
C VAL A 299 -3.34 -8.36 16.58
N ARG A 300 -4.28 -8.69 15.70
CA ARG A 300 -4.72 -10.06 15.50
C ARG A 300 -4.10 -10.61 14.22
N ILE A 301 -3.41 -11.73 14.32
CA ILE A 301 -2.87 -12.50 13.20
C ILE A 301 -3.80 -13.68 12.95
N ALA A 302 -4.10 -13.94 11.68
CA ALA A 302 -5.07 -14.95 11.32
C ALA A 302 -4.62 -16.38 11.65
N ASP A 303 -5.50 -17.19 12.23
CA ASP A 303 -5.24 -18.61 12.51
C ASP A 303 -4.81 -19.38 11.26
N ARG A 304 -5.36 -19.04 10.08
CA ARG A 304 -4.97 -19.65 8.80
C ARG A 304 -3.48 -19.55 8.47
N LEU A 305 -2.76 -18.55 8.99
CA LEU A 305 -1.30 -18.46 8.84
C LEU A 305 -0.60 -19.52 9.70
N ARG A 306 -1.09 -19.76 10.91
CA ARG A 306 -0.62 -20.85 11.77
C ARG A 306 -0.97 -22.21 11.17
N ASP A 307 -2.18 -22.38 10.64
CA ASP A 307 -2.57 -23.64 9.99
C ASP A 307 -1.67 -23.94 8.78
N ALA A 308 -1.30 -22.91 8.01
CA ALA A 308 -0.35 -23.04 6.92
C ALA A 308 1.06 -23.45 7.38
N LEU A 309 1.51 -22.93 8.54
CA LEU A 309 2.74 -23.37 9.19
C LEU A 309 2.64 -24.85 9.61
N VAL A 310 1.60 -25.25 10.34
CA VAL A 310 1.41 -26.63 10.81
C VAL A 310 1.39 -27.60 9.62
N ALA A 311 0.66 -27.28 8.57
CA ALA A 311 0.64 -28.06 7.33
C ALA A 311 2.01 -28.10 6.63
N GLY A 312 2.78 -27.00 6.68
CA GLY A 312 4.14 -26.94 6.17
C GLY A 312 5.10 -27.82 6.97
N LEU A 313 4.99 -27.83 8.29
CA LEU A 313 5.82 -28.63 9.20
C LEU A 313 5.61 -30.13 8.98
N ALA A 314 4.39 -30.56 8.63
CA ALA A 314 4.11 -31.96 8.28
C ALA A 314 4.92 -32.44 7.06
N SER A 315 5.36 -31.54 6.19
CA SER A 315 6.18 -31.84 5.00
C SER A 315 7.68 -31.53 5.19
N ALA A 316 8.07 -30.94 6.32
CA ALA A 316 9.45 -30.55 6.58
C ALA A 316 10.26 -31.74 7.10
N ALA A 317 11.22 -32.22 6.30
CA ALA A 317 11.96 -33.45 6.59
C ALA A 317 13.09 -33.26 7.61
N THR A 318 13.68 -32.06 7.67
CA THR A 318 14.84 -31.78 8.53
C THR A 318 14.56 -30.67 9.54
N VAL A 319 15.38 -30.61 10.60
CA VAL A 319 15.39 -29.48 11.55
C VAL A 319 15.66 -28.16 10.83
N GLY A 320 16.54 -28.17 9.81
CA GLY A 320 16.84 -27.01 8.98
C GLY A 320 15.63 -26.51 8.20
N ASP A 321 14.85 -27.42 7.59
CA ASP A 321 13.62 -27.05 6.86
C ASP A 321 12.56 -26.44 7.78
N ARG A 322 12.43 -26.99 9.01
CA ARG A 322 11.51 -26.47 10.03
C ARG A 322 11.92 -25.07 10.48
N ALA A 323 13.21 -24.85 10.72
CA ALA A 323 13.74 -23.52 11.07
C ALA A 323 13.55 -22.50 9.93
N ALA A 324 13.82 -22.91 8.68
CA ALA A 324 13.60 -22.06 7.51
C ALA A 324 12.12 -21.68 7.34
N LEU A 325 11.20 -22.63 7.56
CA LEU A 325 9.77 -22.37 7.53
C LEU A 325 9.33 -21.43 8.66
N GLY A 326 9.84 -21.64 9.89
CA GLY A 326 9.59 -20.75 11.02
C GLY A 326 10.06 -19.33 10.73
N LEU A 327 11.27 -19.16 10.19
CA LEU A 327 11.79 -17.86 9.79
C LEU A 327 10.94 -17.20 8.69
N ALA A 328 10.46 -17.99 7.72
CA ALA A 328 9.55 -17.50 6.68
C ALA A 328 8.24 -16.96 7.29
N VAL A 329 7.67 -17.64 8.30
CA VAL A 329 6.48 -17.14 9.02
C VAL A 329 6.77 -15.84 9.76
N ILE A 330 7.90 -15.73 10.46
CA ILE A 330 8.30 -14.47 11.11
C ILE A 330 8.40 -13.34 10.08
N ALA A 331 9.00 -13.62 8.92
CA ALA A 331 9.11 -12.64 7.83
C ALA A 331 7.74 -12.23 7.26
N GLU A 332 6.82 -13.18 7.09
CA GLU A 332 5.43 -12.92 6.68
C GLU A 332 4.70 -12.05 7.71
N MET A 333 4.77 -12.39 9.01
CA MET A 333 4.17 -11.61 10.09
C MET A 333 4.75 -10.19 10.14
N ALA A 334 6.07 -10.05 10.02
CA ALA A 334 6.74 -8.76 9.98
C ALA A 334 6.31 -7.92 8.76
N ALA A 335 6.09 -8.54 7.60
CA ALA A 335 5.54 -7.87 6.42
C ALA A 335 4.11 -7.38 6.64
N LEU A 336 3.27 -8.17 7.31
CA LEU A 336 1.87 -7.84 7.61
C LEU A 336 1.72 -6.65 8.57
N VAL A 337 2.57 -6.57 9.62
CA VAL A 337 2.45 -5.54 10.67
C VAL A 337 3.39 -4.35 10.46
N GLY A 338 4.41 -4.51 9.61
CA GLY A 338 5.54 -3.58 9.54
C GLY A 338 5.17 -2.15 9.21
N ASP A 339 4.27 -1.93 8.24
CA ASP A 339 3.83 -0.58 7.85
C ASP A 339 3.11 0.14 9.00
N ALA A 340 2.25 -0.56 9.73
CA ALA A 340 1.53 0.02 10.85
C ALA A 340 2.47 0.35 12.03
N LEU A 341 3.44 -0.52 12.32
CA LEU A 341 4.45 -0.25 13.36
C LEU A 341 5.35 0.93 12.97
N ARG A 342 5.83 0.99 11.72
CA ARG A 342 6.62 2.11 11.22
C ARG A 342 5.85 3.43 11.25
N ALA A 343 4.58 3.43 10.82
CA ALA A 343 3.76 4.63 10.82
C ALA A 343 3.53 5.18 12.25
N ARG A 344 3.28 4.29 13.22
CA ARG A 344 3.16 4.66 14.64
C ARG A 344 4.48 5.19 15.21
N ALA A 345 5.60 4.54 14.89
CA ALA A 345 6.94 4.96 15.31
C ALA A 345 7.29 6.35 14.75
N GLN A 346 6.99 6.60 13.47
CA GLN A 346 7.16 7.93 12.85
C GLN A 346 6.27 8.99 13.52
N ALA A 347 5.01 8.66 13.84
CA ALA A 347 4.11 9.56 14.54
C ALA A 347 4.62 9.91 15.95
N GLU A 348 5.25 8.96 16.63
CA GLU A 348 5.89 9.18 17.92
C GLU A 348 7.09 10.13 17.83
N ILE A 349 7.97 9.94 16.84
CA ILE A 349 9.10 10.86 16.57
C ILE A 349 8.59 12.29 16.31
N VAL A 350 7.57 12.44 15.44
CA VAL A 350 6.97 13.75 15.14
C VAL A 350 6.37 14.39 16.38
N ARG A 351 5.77 13.60 17.27
CA ARG A 351 5.24 14.09 18.55
C ARG A 351 6.36 14.60 19.47
N LEU A 352 7.44 13.83 19.62
CA LEU A 352 8.58 14.21 20.45
C LEU A 352 9.28 15.47 19.94
N ALA A 353 9.47 15.59 18.62
CA ALA A 353 10.07 16.77 17.99
C ALA A 353 9.25 18.07 18.20
N ARG A 354 7.96 17.98 18.55
CA ARG A 354 7.13 19.14 18.90
C ARG A 354 7.22 19.54 20.38
N THR A 355 7.61 18.62 21.26
CA THR A 355 7.63 18.83 22.71
C THR A 355 9.03 19.07 23.27
N GLU A 356 10.06 18.58 22.58
CA GLU A 356 11.47 18.70 22.97
C GLU A 356 12.27 19.29 21.80
N ARG A 357 13.40 19.96 22.09
CA ARG A 357 14.36 20.36 21.05
C ARG A 357 14.77 19.07 20.34
N ALA A 358 14.45 18.97 19.05
CA ALA A 358 14.49 17.73 18.28
C ALA A 358 15.70 16.87 18.66
N PRO A 359 15.52 15.62 19.15
CA PRO A 359 16.65 14.75 19.39
C PRO A 359 17.39 14.64 18.05
N THR A 360 18.61 15.14 18.03
CA THR A 360 19.48 15.06 16.87
C THR A 360 19.58 13.59 16.51
N LEU A 361 19.13 13.22 15.30
CA LEU A 361 19.27 11.89 14.70
C LEU A 361 20.75 11.48 14.49
N GLU A 362 21.69 12.26 15.04
CA GLU A 362 23.13 12.20 14.80
C GLU A 362 23.87 11.29 15.80
N ASP A 363 23.20 10.72 16.80
CA ASP A 363 23.85 9.77 17.71
C ASP A 363 23.01 8.48 17.95
N PRO A 364 23.21 7.44 17.13
CA PRO A 364 22.58 6.13 17.31
C PRO A 364 22.92 5.49 18.66
N SER A 365 24.04 5.88 19.28
CA SER A 365 24.53 5.31 20.53
C SER A 365 23.89 5.94 21.78
N ALA A 366 23.42 7.19 21.68
CA ALA A 366 22.76 7.90 22.78
C ALA A 366 21.35 7.35 23.12
N ALA A 367 20.74 6.57 22.22
CA ALA A 367 19.39 6.01 22.39
C ALA A 367 19.36 4.58 22.98
N GLY A 368 20.49 4.00 23.41
CA GLY A 368 20.54 2.62 23.89
C GLY A 368 20.14 1.59 22.81
N GLY A 369 20.45 1.90 21.55
CA GLY A 369 20.03 1.10 20.40
C GLY A 369 20.55 -0.33 20.46
N ARG A 370 19.64 -1.31 20.43
CA ARG A 370 19.96 -2.74 20.31
C ARG A 370 20.68 -2.99 19.00
N GLY A 371 21.82 -3.68 19.05
CA GLY A 371 22.62 -4.00 17.87
C GLY A 371 21.99 -5.09 17.00
N GLY A 372 22.43 -5.21 15.73
CA GLY A 372 21.91 -6.22 14.80
C GLY A 372 22.02 -7.67 15.31
N ALA A 373 23.09 -8.00 16.04
CA ALA A 373 23.27 -9.33 16.64
C ALA A 373 22.25 -9.64 17.74
N GLU A 374 21.73 -8.63 18.43
CA GLU A 374 20.70 -8.82 19.44
C GLU A 374 19.34 -9.08 18.79
N ARG A 375 18.98 -8.31 17.76
CA ARG A 375 17.78 -8.56 16.95
C ARG A 375 17.80 -9.96 16.32
N ALA A 376 18.96 -10.40 15.83
CA ALA A 376 19.11 -11.75 15.28
C ALA A 376 18.83 -12.85 16.31
N ARG A 377 19.24 -12.66 17.58
CA ARG A 377 18.94 -13.58 18.68
C ARG A 377 17.45 -13.61 19.00
N ASP A 378 16.79 -12.46 19.03
CA ASP A 378 15.34 -12.40 19.25
C ASP A 378 14.54 -13.07 18.13
N ILE A 379 14.98 -12.91 16.87
CA ILE A 379 14.36 -13.57 15.72
C ILE A 379 14.54 -15.09 15.83
N ALA A 380 15.71 -15.58 16.21
CA ALA A 380 15.95 -17.01 16.41
C ALA A 380 15.07 -17.57 17.54
N ALA A 381 15.01 -16.89 18.70
CA ALA A 381 14.15 -17.30 19.81
C ALA A 381 12.66 -17.30 19.44
N ALA A 382 12.24 -16.37 18.57
CA ALA A 382 10.87 -16.34 18.05
C ALA A 382 10.56 -17.53 17.13
N VAL A 383 11.54 -18.01 16.36
CA VAL A 383 11.38 -19.24 15.56
C VAL A 383 11.15 -20.43 16.47
N ASP A 384 11.95 -20.59 17.53
CA ASP A 384 11.78 -21.69 18.49
C ASP A 384 10.40 -21.63 19.16
N ALA A 385 10.01 -20.46 19.68
CA ALA A 385 8.71 -20.25 20.32
C ALA A 385 7.52 -20.49 19.37
N LEU A 386 7.67 -20.14 18.08
CA LEU A 386 6.66 -20.40 17.07
C LEU A 386 6.50 -21.91 16.78
N LEU A 387 7.62 -22.63 16.70
CA LEU A 387 7.62 -24.07 16.44
C LEU A 387 7.04 -24.85 17.64
N GLU A 388 7.29 -24.37 18.87
CA GLU A 388 6.64 -24.89 20.08
C GLU A 388 5.14 -24.61 20.10
N ASP A 389 4.71 -23.38 19.80
CA ASP A 389 3.26 -23.05 19.71
C ASP A 389 2.55 -23.85 18.62
N ALA A 390 3.23 -24.19 17.51
CA ALA A 390 2.65 -24.98 16.43
C ALA A 390 2.58 -26.49 16.76
N ALA A 391 3.33 -26.96 17.76
CA ALA A 391 3.34 -28.36 18.20
C ALA A 391 2.29 -28.66 19.28
N GLY A 392 1.84 -27.64 20.02
CA GLY A 392 0.70 -27.68 20.94
C GLY A 392 -0.63 -27.39 20.26
#